data_AF-A0A1J9PES7-F1
#
_entry.id   AF-A0A1J9PES7-F1
#
_cell.length_a   1.000
_cell.length_b   1.000
_cell.length_c   1.000
_cell.angle_alpha   90.00
_cell.angle_beta   90.00
_cell.angle_gamma   90.00
#
_symmetry.space_group_name_H-M   'P 1'
#
loop_
_entity.id
_entity.type
_entity.pdbx_description
1 polymer ?
#
loop_
_entity_poly.entity_id
_entity_poly.type
_entity_poly.pdbx_seq_one_letter_code
_entity_poly.pdbx_strand_id
1 'polypeptide(L)'
;MGIKEKASKYAIWNNHGELADDGANAVGGENGSSSEHIEQANKGQQSRRGRVVAHFKRWWWCYLLGAIVFLAIFLPVFFLVAFPAIVQRMVDDTSLLVHAGMLMNPAPERLEYSITASLKVPEPFTVELEPFALHLYRIQQVPEQAYVDLPLPQLKLKGNSRVEIRDVSVPVLNMLDFTKFFSEVTHQQNFVLAVEGTTTAHLGKLKAKLNLKKEIELKGLDDFKGIIIESAKVILPFQDDGTNVKVVLNIPNYSVITLDLGNLTLGLFSGNIPLGQVVIYDTLLKPGNNTVNGDCRIDIKSAIANIKPILDGQKEALSEGNLDLTLYGNSTIYNGKHIPYFEDVLNNLTLRTTLSIIKLLTGTIRGLTEGGKGIGGILDLLKGDSLKDIVGVVREVLKRDGLKNIIDALGAALRGIIGGEGGGLKGILGGSDLKGLLSSFKEKDDVGGLKTLDLKEMNTAPF
;
A
#
# COMPACT_ATOMS: atom_id res chain seq x y z
N MET A 1 -3.53 -41.99 27.46
CA MET A 1 -3.16 -42.44 28.81
C MET A 1 -4.43 -42.42 29.66
N GLY A 2 -4.85 -43.57 30.22
CA GLY A 2 -5.82 -43.62 31.33
C GLY A 2 -7.31 -43.77 30.98
N ILE A 3 -7.76 -45.01 30.90
CA ILE A 3 -9.15 -45.50 30.86
C ILE A 3 -9.80 -45.37 32.25
N LYS A 4 -11.13 -45.15 32.31
CA LYS A 4 -12.01 -45.82 33.29
C LYS A 4 -13.45 -46.05 32.77
N GLU A 5 -13.68 -47.33 32.48
CA GLU A 5 -14.90 -48.17 32.59
C GLU A 5 -15.97 -47.72 33.62
N LYS A 6 -17.28 -48.11 33.62
CA LYS A 6 -17.99 -49.26 33.01
C LYS A 6 -19.54 -49.11 33.14
N ALA A 7 -20.24 -49.71 32.16
CA ALA A 7 -21.43 -50.60 32.25
C ALA A 7 -22.86 -50.02 32.48
N SER A 8 -23.96 -50.52 31.87
CA SER A 8 -24.24 -51.84 31.28
C SER A 8 -25.49 -51.87 30.36
N LYS A 9 -25.44 -52.75 29.33
CA LYS A 9 -26.39 -53.78 28.79
C LYS A 9 -27.92 -53.49 28.84
N TYR A 10 -28.77 -53.72 27.83
CA TYR A 10 -28.98 -54.95 27.02
C TYR A 10 -29.66 -54.66 25.66
N ALA A 11 -28.99 -55.00 24.56
CA ALA A 11 -29.29 -56.07 23.60
C ALA A 11 -30.71 -56.41 23.04
N ILE A 12 -30.80 -56.31 21.69
CA ILE A 12 -31.26 -57.32 20.67
C ILE A 12 -32.81 -57.61 20.61
N TRP A 13 -33.55 -57.58 19.48
CA TRP A 13 -33.45 -58.39 18.25
C TRP A 13 -34.32 -57.80 17.11
N ASN A 14 -33.73 -57.70 15.93
CA ASN A 14 -34.36 -57.50 14.62
C ASN A 14 -33.80 -58.63 13.76
N ASN A 15 -34.61 -59.56 13.27
CA ASN A 15 -34.36 -60.20 11.96
C ASN A 15 -35.41 -61.23 11.50
N HIS A 16 -35.45 -61.37 10.16
CA HIS A 16 -35.86 -62.50 9.31
C HIS A 16 -37.28 -63.05 9.46
N GLY A 17 -38.05 -63.36 8.42
CA GLY A 17 -37.77 -63.83 7.04
C GLY A 17 -38.90 -64.84 6.78
N GLU A 18 -39.68 -64.76 5.71
CA GLU A 18 -39.42 -65.34 4.38
C GLU A 18 -40.70 -66.11 3.96
N LEU A 19 -40.79 -66.36 2.66
CA LEU A 19 -41.96 -66.56 1.80
C LEU A 19 -42.55 -67.99 1.76
N ALA A 20 -43.66 -68.07 1.01
CA ALA A 20 -44.21 -69.22 0.28
C ALA A 20 -45.13 -70.15 1.09
N ASP A 21 -46.17 -70.78 0.55
CA ASP A 21 -47.00 -70.70 -0.68
C ASP A 21 -48.14 -71.71 -0.38
N ASP A 22 -49.10 -71.81 -1.30
CA ASP A 22 -50.07 -72.90 -1.50
C ASP A 22 -51.45 -72.82 -0.83
N GLY A 23 -52.46 -72.96 -1.71
CA GLY A 23 -53.56 -73.87 -1.46
C GLY A 23 -54.96 -73.25 -1.54
N ALA A 24 -55.56 -73.33 -2.73
CA ALA A 24 -56.94 -72.94 -3.00
C ALA A 24 -58.00 -73.88 -2.38
N ASN A 25 -59.20 -73.31 -2.22
CA ASN A 25 -60.55 -73.92 -2.28
C ASN A 25 -60.91 -75.07 -1.32
N ALA A 26 -61.95 -74.86 -0.49
CA ALA A 26 -63.29 -75.43 -0.69
C ALA A 26 -64.16 -75.42 0.58
N VAL A 27 -65.36 -74.85 0.44
CA VAL A 27 -66.69 -75.40 0.80
C VAL A 27 -66.91 -76.06 2.17
N GLY A 28 -67.86 -75.50 2.93
CA GLY A 28 -69.00 -76.29 3.45
C GLY A 28 -69.23 -76.34 4.97
N GLY A 29 -70.47 -76.04 5.38
CA GLY A 29 -71.12 -76.53 6.60
C GLY A 29 -71.12 -75.55 7.78
N GLU A 30 -72.12 -74.69 7.97
CA GLU A 30 -73.45 -74.94 8.57
C GLU A 30 -73.47 -75.62 9.95
N ASN A 31 -73.74 -74.80 10.97
CA ASN A 31 -74.68 -74.97 12.10
C ASN A 31 -74.14 -74.12 13.27
N GLY A 32 -74.85 -73.20 13.90
CA GLY A 32 -76.26 -72.84 13.92
C GLY A 32 -76.56 -72.21 15.28
N SER A 33 -77.42 -71.19 15.31
CA SER A 33 -78.10 -70.64 16.51
C SER A 33 -77.24 -69.84 17.50
N SER A 34 -77.60 -68.68 18.03
CA SER A 34 -78.80 -67.85 17.94
C SER A 34 -78.39 -66.40 18.22
N SER A 35 -79.06 -65.50 17.52
CA SER A 35 -79.15 -64.04 17.65
C SER A 35 -78.92 -63.42 19.03
N GLU A 36 -78.09 -62.37 19.08
CA GLU A 36 -78.49 -61.07 19.63
C GLU A 36 -77.87 -59.93 18.81
N HIS A 37 -78.73 -59.12 18.20
CA HIS A 37 -78.37 -57.86 17.56
C HIS A 37 -77.95 -56.86 18.65
N ILE A 38 -76.65 -56.55 18.74
CA ILE A 38 -76.18 -55.29 19.32
C ILE A 38 -75.41 -54.57 18.23
N GLU A 39 -75.99 -53.44 17.85
CA GLU A 39 -75.51 -52.43 16.93
C GLU A 39 -74.08 -51.97 17.31
N GLN A 40 -73.06 -52.64 16.78
CA GLN A 40 -71.69 -52.15 16.86
C GLN A 40 -71.37 -51.38 15.59
N ALA A 41 -71.53 -50.06 15.72
CA ALA A 41 -71.08 -49.04 14.80
C ALA A 41 -69.71 -49.41 14.20
N ASN A 42 -69.71 -49.50 12.88
CA ASN A 42 -68.54 -49.61 12.04
C ASN A 42 -67.59 -48.44 12.38
N LYS A 43 -66.57 -48.67 13.23
CA LYS A 43 -65.50 -47.69 13.47
C LYS A 43 -64.63 -47.66 12.23
N GLY A 44 -65.13 -46.95 11.22
CA GLY A 44 -64.36 -46.51 10.07
C GLY A 44 -63.07 -45.88 10.59
N GLN A 45 -61.95 -46.40 10.11
CA GLN A 45 -60.61 -45.97 10.44
C GLN A 45 -60.45 -44.49 10.04
N GLN A 46 -60.82 -43.58 10.94
CA GLN A 46 -60.70 -42.14 10.72
C GLN A 46 -59.22 -41.81 10.59
N SER A 47 -58.83 -41.44 9.36
CA SER A 47 -57.54 -40.86 9.00
C SER A 47 -57.10 -39.84 10.07
N ARG A 48 -55.83 -39.93 10.51
CA ARG A 48 -55.21 -39.01 11.49
C ARG A 48 -55.47 -37.53 11.17
N ARG A 49 -55.68 -37.19 9.90
CA ARG A 49 -56.03 -35.83 9.44
C ARG A 49 -57.43 -35.37 9.88
N GLY A 50 -58.42 -36.26 9.96
CA GLY A 50 -59.80 -35.92 10.37
C GLY A 50 -59.93 -35.57 11.86
N ARG A 51 -59.10 -36.18 12.71
CA ARG A 51 -59.08 -35.92 14.16
C ARG A 51 -58.45 -34.56 14.51
N VAL A 52 -57.41 -34.15 13.79
CA VAL A 52 -56.77 -32.83 13.96
C VAL A 52 -57.73 -31.70 13.53
N VAL A 53 -58.45 -31.91 12.42
CA VAL A 53 -59.45 -30.94 11.93
C VAL A 53 -60.63 -30.80 12.90
N ALA A 54 -61.12 -31.89 13.49
CA ALA A 54 -62.16 -31.85 14.50
C ALA A 54 -61.70 -31.16 15.80
N HIS A 55 -60.43 -31.30 16.18
CA HIS A 55 -59.84 -30.65 17.36
C HIS A 55 -59.70 -29.13 17.19
N PHE A 56 -59.20 -28.68 16.03
CA PHE A 56 -59.12 -27.26 15.69
C PHE A 56 -60.48 -26.59 15.61
N LYS A 57 -61.51 -27.28 15.12
CA LYS A 57 -62.88 -26.75 15.02
C LYS A 57 -63.59 -26.66 16.38
N ARG A 58 -63.24 -27.53 17.34
CA ARG A 58 -63.84 -27.57 18.70
C ARG A 58 -63.19 -26.61 19.69
N TRP A 59 -61.88 -26.35 19.57
CA TRP A 59 -61.11 -25.52 20.52
C TRP A 59 -60.57 -24.22 19.89
N TRP A 60 -61.15 -23.79 18.78
CA TRP A 60 -60.68 -22.63 18.01
C TRP A 60 -60.51 -21.36 18.85
N TRP A 61 -61.41 -21.10 19.80
CA TRP A 61 -61.33 -19.94 20.71
C TRP A 61 -60.09 -19.96 21.63
N CYS A 62 -59.66 -21.13 22.12
CA CYS A 62 -58.44 -21.24 22.92
C CYS A 62 -57.19 -21.00 22.08
N TYR A 63 -57.16 -21.48 20.84
CA TYR A 63 -56.08 -21.21 19.89
C TYR A 63 -56.07 -19.73 19.46
N LEU A 64 -57.24 -19.11 19.30
CA LEU A 64 -57.38 -17.68 19.01
C LEU A 64 -56.82 -16.84 20.17
N LEU A 65 -57.22 -17.13 21.41
CA LEU A 65 -56.71 -16.45 22.61
C LEU A 65 -55.20 -16.66 22.77
N GLY A 66 -54.73 -17.89 22.62
CA GLY A 66 -53.30 -18.22 22.66
C GLY A 66 -52.50 -17.51 21.56
N ALA A 67 -53.06 -17.39 20.35
CA ALA A 67 -52.43 -16.65 19.25
C ALA A 67 -52.37 -15.14 19.54
N ILE A 68 -53.40 -14.56 20.16
CA ILE A 68 -53.39 -13.15 20.58
C ILE A 68 -52.31 -12.91 21.64
N VAL A 69 -52.24 -13.76 22.67
CA VAL A 69 -51.21 -13.65 23.72
C VAL A 69 -49.81 -13.84 23.14
N PHE A 70 -49.64 -14.85 22.27
CA PHE A 70 -48.39 -15.07 21.56
C PHE A 70 -48.00 -13.85 20.74
N LEU A 71 -48.92 -13.27 19.95
CA LEU A 71 -48.63 -12.10 19.13
C LEU A 71 -48.31 -10.87 20.00
N ALA A 72 -49.02 -10.68 21.10
CA ALA A 72 -48.80 -9.58 22.04
C ALA A 72 -47.41 -9.63 22.70
N ILE A 73 -46.84 -10.82 22.89
CA ILE A 73 -45.48 -10.99 23.44
C ILE A 73 -44.43 -11.02 22.32
N PHE A 74 -44.69 -11.77 21.26
CA PHE A 74 -43.78 -11.97 20.14
C PHE A 74 -43.49 -10.66 19.42
N LEU A 75 -44.51 -9.84 19.17
CA LEU A 75 -44.37 -8.63 18.35
C LEU A 75 -43.46 -7.59 19.01
N PRO A 76 -43.61 -7.25 20.31
CA PRO A 76 -42.64 -6.41 21.01
C PRO A 76 -41.24 -7.01 21.07
N VAL A 77 -41.09 -8.30 21.38
CA VAL A 77 -39.77 -8.95 21.48
C VAL A 77 -39.06 -8.96 20.13
N PHE A 78 -39.79 -9.27 19.05
CA PHE A 78 -39.25 -9.32 17.70
C PHE A 78 -38.80 -7.93 17.24
N PHE A 79 -39.64 -6.91 17.37
CA PHE A 79 -39.31 -5.57 16.85
C PHE A 79 -38.33 -4.78 17.73
N LEU A 80 -38.35 -4.96 19.06
CA LEU A 80 -37.48 -4.19 19.96
C LEU A 80 -36.12 -4.85 20.22
N VAL A 81 -36.03 -6.18 20.12
CA VAL A 81 -34.80 -6.91 20.49
C VAL A 81 -34.26 -7.70 19.31
N ALA A 82 -35.05 -8.60 18.72
CA ALA A 82 -34.53 -9.50 17.70
C ALA A 82 -34.14 -8.76 16.41
N PHE A 83 -34.98 -7.86 15.92
CA PHE A 83 -34.74 -7.15 14.67
C PHE A 83 -33.51 -6.22 14.74
N PRO A 84 -33.34 -5.33 15.74
CA PRO A 84 -32.11 -4.54 15.88
C PRO A 84 -30.86 -5.41 16.01
N ALA A 85 -30.93 -6.52 16.74
CA ALA A 85 -29.80 -7.45 16.89
C ALA A 85 -29.41 -8.12 15.56
N ILE A 86 -30.38 -8.48 14.73
CA ILE A 86 -30.13 -9.03 13.39
C ILE A 86 -29.46 -8.00 12.49
N VAL A 87 -29.97 -6.75 12.48
CA VAL A 87 -29.39 -5.66 11.68
C VAL A 87 -27.96 -5.36 12.11
N GLN A 88 -27.70 -5.31 13.42
CA GLN A 88 -26.35 -5.12 13.95
C GLN A 88 -25.42 -6.25 13.52
N ARG A 89 -25.86 -7.52 13.68
CA ARG A 89 -25.08 -8.68 13.27
C ARG A 89 -24.78 -8.70 11.77
N MET A 90 -25.71 -8.25 10.93
CA MET A 90 -25.46 -8.14 9.49
C MET A 90 -24.27 -7.22 9.22
N VAL A 91 -24.16 -6.09 9.92
CA VAL A 91 -23.05 -5.15 9.75
C VAL A 91 -21.76 -5.68 10.35
N ASP A 92 -21.82 -6.33 11.51
CA ASP A 92 -20.66 -6.95 12.15
C ASP A 92 -20.06 -8.04 11.25
N ASP A 93 -20.90 -8.88 10.63
CA ASP A 93 -20.50 -9.95 9.71
C ASP A 93 -20.15 -9.45 8.29
N THR A 94 -20.50 -8.20 7.96
CA THR A 94 -20.23 -7.63 6.63
C THR A 94 -18.74 -7.36 6.44
N SER A 95 -18.16 -7.92 5.38
CA SER A 95 -16.83 -7.56 4.90
C SER A 95 -16.88 -6.26 4.10
N LEU A 96 -16.10 -5.28 4.54
CA LEU A 96 -15.88 -4.02 3.83
C LEU A 96 -14.55 -4.10 3.10
N LEU A 97 -14.61 -4.13 1.77
CA LEU A 97 -13.42 -4.20 0.92
C LEU A 97 -13.20 -2.84 0.27
N VAL A 98 -12.16 -2.12 0.68
CA VAL A 98 -11.74 -0.86 0.06
C VAL A 98 -10.94 -1.19 -1.20
N HIS A 99 -11.40 -0.70 -2.35
CA HIS A 99 -10.74 -0.92 -3.64
C HIS A 99 -9.79 0.21 -4.01
N ALA A 100 -10.20 1.44 -3.72
CA ALA A 100 -9.44 2.63 -4.02
C ALA A 100 -9.82 3.76 -3.06
N GLY A 101 -8.82 4.50 -2.61
CA GLY A 101 -8.96 5.79 -1.95
C GLY A 101 -8.25 6.88 -2.76
N MET A 102 -8.68 8.12 -2.64
CA MET A 102 -7.97 9.27 -3.19
C MET A 102 -8.00 10.38 -2.15
N LEU A 103 -6.85 11.00 -1.90
CA LEU A 103 -6.70 12.21 -1.11
C LEU A 103 -6.16 13.28 -2.05
N MET A 104 -7.05 14.19 -2.45
CA MET A 104 -6.84 15.18 -3.49
C MET A 104 -6.96 16.59 -2.90
N ASN A 105 -6.52 17.59 -3.66
CA ASN A 105 -6.69 19.00 -3.35
C ASN A 105 -6.32 19.35 -1.89
N PRO A 106 -5.11 18.98 -1.42
CA PRO A 106 -4.72 19.21 -0.04
C PRO A 106 -4.70 20.71 0.31
N ALA A 107 -5.15 21.05 1.50
CA ALA A 107 -5.10 22.38 2.08
C ALA A 107 -4.65 22.28 3.54
N PRO A 108 -4.12 23.37 4.15
CA PRO A 108 -3.52 23.29 5.49
C PRO A 108 -4.39 22.63 6.59
N GLU A 109 -5.71 22.79 6.51
CA GLU A 109 -6.67 22.28 7.51
C GLU A 109 -7.80 21.45 6.88
N ARG A 110 -7.71 21.13 5.58
CA ARG A 110 -8.77 20.41 4.85
C ARG A 110 -8.16 19.53 3.77
N LEU A 111 -8.90 18.50 3.38
CA LEU A 111 -8.56 17.67 2.24
C LEU A 111 -9.82 17.26 1.50
N GLU A 112 -9.66 16.84 0.26
CA GLU A 112 -10.71 16.22 -0.51
C GLU A 112 -10.50 14.72 -0.56
N TYR A 113 -11.53 13.94 -0.23
CA TYR A 113 -11.47 12.50 -0.29
C TYR A 113 -12.43 11.91 -1.31
N SER A 114 -11.99 10.82 -1.92
CA SER A 114 -12.82 9.91 -2.69
C SER A 114 -12.56 8.49 -2.22
N ILE A 115 -13.60 7.66 -2.16
CA ILE A 115 -13.47 6.26 -1.77
C ILE A 115 -14.37 5.39 -2.62
N THR A 116 -13.81 4.26 -3.07
CA THR A 116 -14.55 3.18 -3.68
C THR A 116 -14.38 1.93 -2.83
N ALA A 117 -15.50 1.38 -2.38
CA ALA A 117 -15.54 0.16 -1.59
C ALA A 117 -16.62 -0.80 -2.09
N SER A 118 -16.48 -2.08 -1.77
CA SER A 118 -17.57 -3.05 -1.89
C SER A 118 -18.03 -3.51 -0.53
N LEU A 119 -19.35 -3.60 -0.42
CA LEU A 119 -20.04 -4.04 0.77
C LEU A 119 -20.96 -5.21 0.41
N LYS A 120 -20.88 -6.30 1.18
CA LYS A 120 -21.72 -7.48 0.97
C LYS A 120 -22.87 -7.50 1.96
N VAL A 121 -24.09 -7.41 1.44
CA VAL A 121 -25.33 -7.59 2.20
C VAL A 121 -25.86 -9.00 1.96
N PRO A 122 -26.21 -9.77 3.02
CA PRO A 122 -26.81 -11.09 2.86
C PRO A 122 -28.10 -11.05 2.03
N GLU A 123 -28.21 -11.89 0.99
CA GLU A 123 -29.47 -12.06 0.25
C GLU A 123 -30.51 -12.78 1.13
N PRO A 124 -31.82 -12.46 1.02
CA PRO A 124 -32.48 -11.60 0.03
C PRO A 124 -32.63 -10.12 0.46
N PHE A 125 -31.91 -9.68 1.49
CA PHE A 125 -32.14 -8.37 2.10
C PHE A 125 -31.67 -7.21 1.21
N THR A 126 -32.39 -6.09 1.29
CA THR A 126 -31.98 -4.79 0.74
C THR A 126 -31.98 -3.80 1.89
N VAL A 127 -30.81 -3.21 2.17
CA VAL A 127 -30.58 -2.29 3.27
C VAL A 127 -30.44 -0.88 2.69
N GLU A 128 -31.22 0.05 3.19
CA GLU A 128 -31.05 1.48 2.90
C GLU A 128 -30.54 2.18 4.16
N LEU A 129 -29.34 2.76 4.10
CA LEU A 129 -28.74 3.52 5.20
C LEU A 129 -29.06 5.00 5.01
N GLU A 130 -29.56 5.65 6.05
CA GLU A 130 -29.68 7.11 6.09
C GLU A 130 -28.29 7.77 6.02
N PRO A 131 -28.18 9.00 5.47
CA PRO A 131 -26.94 9.76 5.49
C PRO A 131 -26.38 9.89 6.91
N PHE A 132 -25.07 9.70 7.06
CA PHE A 132 -24.39 9.74 8.36
C PHE A 132 -22.90 10.06 8.17
N ALA A 133 -22.17 10.31 9.25
CA ALA A 133 -20.73 10.52 9.20
C ALA A 133 -19.98 9.31 9.78
N LEU A 134 -18.86 8.95 9.16
CA LEU A 134 -17.85 8.06 9.71
C LEU A 134 -16.77 8.89 10.40
N HIS A 135 -16.62 8.67 11.70
CA HIS A 135 -15.59 9.23 12.55
C HIS A 135 -14.34 8.35 12.45
N LEU A 136 -13.26 8.91 11.95
CA LEU A 136 -11.96 8.22 11.91
C LEU A 136 -11.19 8.53 13.17
N TYR A 137 -10.73 7.49 13.86
CA TYR A 137 -9.97 7.60 15.11
C TYR A 137 -8.76 6.66 15.10
N ARG A 138 -7.81 6.88 16.02
CA ARG A 138 -6.65 6.01 16.19
C ARG A 138 -6.91 5.00 17.31
N ILE A 139 -6.65 3.71 17.06
CA ILE A 139 -6.97 2.59 17.97
C ILE A 139 -6.25 2.72 19.33
N GLN A 140 -5.08 3.36 19.36
CA GLN A 140 -4.22 3.45 20.54
C GLN A 140 -4.50 4.68 21.43
N GLN A 141 -5.60 5.40 21.20
CA GLN A 141 -5.91 6.67 21.88
C GLN A 141 -7.15 6.53 22.78
N VAL A 142 -7.01 6.89 24.05
CA VAL A 142 -8.10 6.94 25.04
C VAL A 142 -8.12 8.33 25.69
N PRO A 143 -9.24 9.08 25.65
CA PRO A 143 -10.48 8.78 24.95
C PRO A 143 -10.32 8.78 23.42
N GLU A 144 -11.12 7.97 22.72
CA GLU A 144 -11.17 7.98 21.26
C GLU A 144 -11.59 9.38 20.77
N GLN A 145 -10.75 10.01 19.95
CA GLN A 145 -11.04 11.32 19.36
C GLN A 145 -10.97 11.21 17.84
N ALA A 146 -12.00 11.74 17.17
CA ALA A 146 -12.03 11.78 15.71
C ALA A 146 -11.01 12.80 15.18
N TYR A 147 -10.20 12.39 14.20
CA TYR A 147 -9.27 13.30 13.50
C TYR A 147 -9.84 13.80 12.18
N VAL A 148 -10.75 13.07 11.55
CA VAL A 148 -11.50 13.44 10.35
C VAL A 148 -12.89 12.79 10.40
N ASP A 149 -13.90 13.51 9.91
CA ASP A 149 -15.24 12.96 9.68
C ASP A 149 -15.48 12.79 8.17
N LEU A 150 -15.85 11.58 7.75
CA LEU A 150 -16.21 11.27 6.36
C LEU A 150 -17.74 11.21 6.23
N PRO A 151 -18.39 12.24 5.68
CA PRO A 151 -19.83 12.22 5.48
C PRO A 151 -20.20 11.27 4.33
N LEU A 152 -21.10 10.34 4.61
CA LEU A 152 -21.66 9.40 3.66
C LEU A 152 -23.10 9.82 3.28
N PRO A 153 -23.44 9.78 1.98
CA PRO A 153 -24.80 10.01 1.51
C PRO A 153 -25.70 8.83 1.88
N GLN A 154 -26.97 8.91 1.49
CA GLN A 154 -27.87 7.76 1.59
C GLN A 154 -27.32 6.60 0.74
N LEU A 155 -27.19 5.42 1.32
CA LEU A 155 -26.67 4.24 0.64
C LEU A 155 -27.75 3.18 0.49
N LYS A 156 -27.92 2.65 -0.72
CA LYS A 156 -28.81 1.52 -0.99
C LYS A 156 -27.98 0.29 -1.35
N LEU A 157 -28.05 -0.73 -0.51
CA LEU A 157 -27.17 -1.88 -0.53
C LEU A 157 -27.98 -3.17 -0.70
N LYS A 158 -27.60 -3.99 -1.68
CA LYS A 158 -28.17 -5.30 -1.98
C LYS A 158 -27.10 -6.24 -2.54
N GLY A 159 -27.01 -7.45 -2.01
CA GLY A 159 -26.00 -8.42 -2.44
C GLY A 159 -24.59 -7.83 -2.37
N ASN A 160 -23.82 -7.96 -3.44
CA ASN A 160 -22.52 -7.28 -3.57
C ASN A 160 -22.70 -5.87 -4.14
N SER A 161 -22.74 -4.86 -3.27
CA SER A 161 -22.91 -3.46 -3.68
C SER A 161 -21.58 -2.73 -3.71
N ARG A 162 -21.36 -1.94 -4.76
CA ARG A 162 -20.24 -1.01 -4.85
C ARG A 162 -20.68 0.37 -4.39
N VAL A 163 -19.97 0.91 -3.41
CA VAL A 163 -20.16 2.27 -2.89
C VAL A 163 -19.04 3.12 -3.45
N GLU A 164 -19.41 4.29 -3.98
CA GLU A 164 -18.47 5.24 -4.54
C GLU A 164 -18.83 6.66 -4.07
N ILE A 165 -17.90 7.28 -3.37
CA ILE A 165 -17.97 8.66 -2.90
C ILE A 165 -16.86 9.42 -3.62
N ARG A 166 -17.17 10.59 -4.16
CA ARG A 166 -16.23 11.39 -4.95
C ARG A 166 -16.18 12.83 -4.47
N ASP A 167 -14.97 13.35 -4.44
CA ASP A 167 -14.64 14.77 -4.41
C ASP A 167 -15.27 15.52 -3.22
N VAL A 168 -15.25 14.90 -2.04
CA VAL A 168 -15.85 15.46 -0.82
C VAL A 168 -14.78 16.15 0.01
N SER A 169 -14.93 17.47 0.19
CA SER A 169 -14.02 18.27 1.03
C SER A 169 -14.38 18.18 2.52
N VAL A 170 -13.45 17.69 3.33
CA VAL A 170 -13.60 17.51 4.78
C VAL A 170 -12.57 18.32 5.56
N PRO A 171 -12.95 18.88 6.73
CA PRO A 171 -11.99 19.50 7.63
C PRO A 171 -11.19 18.45 8.41
N VAL A 172 -9.95 18.79 8.74
CA VAL A 172 -9.13 18.04 9.69
C VAL A 172 -9.51 18.52 11.09
N LEU A 173 -10.11 17.63 11.90
CA LEU A 173 -10.62 17.95 13.23
C LEU A 173 -9.53 17.97 14.29
N ASN A 174 -8.54 17.08 14.16
CA ASN A 174 -7.37 17.00 15.03
C ASN A 174 -6.13 16.78 14.17
N MET A 175 -5.37 17.87 13.96
CA MET A 175 -4.18 17.85 13.12
C MET A 175 -3.09 16.91 13.65
N LEU A 176 -2.90 16.84 14.97
CA LEU A 176 -1.87 16.00 15.56
C LEU A 176 -2.12 14.51 15.27
N ASP A 177 -3.35 14.05 15.50
CA ASP A 177 -3.69 12.65 15.28
C ASP A 177 -3.82 12.32 13.79
N PHE A 178 -4.20 13.30 12.96
CA PHE A 178 -4.18 13.18 11.52
C PHE A 178 -2.75 13.02 10.96
N THR A 179 -1.79 13.83 11.42
CA THR A 179 -0.37 13.69 11.05
C THR A 179 0.20 12.35 11.52
N LYS A 180 -0.15 11.89 12.72
CA LYS A 180 0.26 10.55 13.20
C LYS A 180 -0.34 9.43 12.35
N PHE A 181 -1.61 9.53 11.98
CA PHE A 181 -2.24 8.58 11.07
C PHE A 181 -1.51 8.54 9.72
N PHE A 182 -1.22 9.70 9.12
CA PHE A 182 -0.44 9.74 7.88
C PHE A 182 0.98 9.19 8.03
N SER A 183 1.62 9.41 9.18
CA SER A 183 2.91 8.78 9.51
C SER A 183 2.80 7.26 9.54
N GLU A 184 1.76 6.69 10.17
CA GLU A 184 1.48 5.25 10.17
C GLU A 184 1.27 4.72 8.74
N VAL A 185 0.45 5.40 7.94
CA VAL A 185 0.22 5.05 6.52
C VAL A 185 1.53 5.08 5.72
N THR A 186 2.44 6.00 6.03
CA THR A 186 3.68 6.18 5.29
C THR A 186 4.72 5.12 5.63
N HIS A 187 4.93 4.83 6.92
CA HIS A 187 6.00 3.93 7.37
C HIS A 187 5.61 2.45 7.35
N GLN A 188 4.32 2.13 7.44
CA GLN A 188 3.88 0.74 7.56
C GLN A 188 3.60 0.11 6.20
N GLN A 189 3.89 -1.20 6.08
CA GLN A 189 3.48 -1.99 4.93
C GLN A 189 1.97 -2.22 4.91
N ASN A 190 1.38 -2.49 6.08
CA ASN A 190 -0.06 -2.54 6.30
C ASN A 190 -0.40 -1.69 7.54
N PHE A 191 -1.49 -0.94 7.46
CA PHE A 191 -2.02 -0.13 8.57
C PHE A 191 -3.50 -0.45 8.78
N VAL A 192 -4.02 -0.12 9.96
CA VAL A 192 -5.44 -0.32 10.30
C VAL A 192 -6.18 1.01 10.29
N LEU A 193 -7.18 1.13 9.43
CA LEU A 193 -8.13 2.23 9.41
C LEU A 193 -9.31 1.91 10.34
N ALA A 194 -9.41 2.62 11.45
CA ALA A 194 -10.52 2.48 12.39
C ALA A 194 -11.59 3.55 12.13
N VAL A 195 -12.83 3.11 11.96
CA VAL A 195 -13.98 3.97 11.67
C VAL A 195 -15.14 3.64 12.58
N GLU A 196 -15.83 4.67 13.06
CA GLU A 196 -17.05 4.55 13.85
C GLU A 196 -18.15 5.47 13.31
N GLY A 197 -19.40 5.04 13.32
CA GLY A 197 -20.52 5.90 12.93
C GLY A 197 -21.86 5.28 13.30
N THR A 198 -22.85 6.14 13.53
CA THR A 198 -24.22 5.71 13.84
C THR A 198 -25.17 6.17 12.73
N THR A 199 -26.03 5.27 12.27
CA THR A 199 -27.07 5.58 11.27
C THR A 199 -28.36 4.82 11.56
N THR A 200 -29.41 5.10 10.80
CA THR A 200 -30.61 4.28 10.75
C THR A 200 -30.58 3.43 9.48
N ALA A 201 -30.70 2.13 9.64
CA ALA A 201 -30.85 1.18 8.54
C ALA A 201 -32.34 0.85 8.32
N HIS A 202 -32.77 0.91 7.07
CA HIS A 202 -34.12 0.55 6.62
C HIS A 202 -34.07 -0.78 5.86
N LEU A 203 -34.89 -1.74 6.31
CA LEU A 203 -35.11 -3.03 5.68
C LEU A 203 -36.57 -3.10 5.21
N GLY A 204 -36.81 -2.62 3.98
CA GLY A 204 -38.17 -2.36 3.51
C GLY A 204 -38.83 -1.25 4.34
N LYS A 205 -39.89 -1.58 5.10
CA LYS A 205 -40.59 -0.61 5.97
C LYS A 205 -40.08 -0.62 7.42
N LEU A 206 -39.20 -1.54 7.75
CA LEU A 206 -38.65 -1.67 9.11
C LEU A 206 -37.41 -0.80 9.23
N LYS A 207 -37.27 -0.10 10.36
CA LYS A 207 -36.10 0.72 10.65
C LYS A 207 -35.44 0.25 11.95
N ALA A 208 -34.12 0.23 11.96
CA ALA A 208 -33.32 -0.04 13.15
C ALA A 208 -32.16 0.93 13.22
N LYS A 209 -31.82 1.35 14.44
CA LYS A 209 -30.57 2.06 14.70
C LYS A 209 -29.42 1.09 14.51
N LEU A 210 -28.38 1.55 13.83
CA LEU A 210 -27.19 0.79 13.49
C LEU A 210 -25.96 1.56 13.97
N ASN A 211 -25.06 0.86 14.66
CA ASN A 211 -23.73 1.37 14.98
C ASN A 211 -22.70 0.60 14.15
N LEU A 212 -21.95 1.32 13.34
CA LEU A 212 -20.86 0.79 12.54
C LEU A 212 -19.56 1.08 13.29
N LYS A 213 -18.86 0.04 13.71
CA LYS A 213 -17.48 0.14 14.24
C LYS A 213 -16.64 -0.89 13.52
N LYS A 214 -15.68 -0.44 12.72
CA LYS A 214 -14.87 -1.31 11.85
C LYS A 214 -13.41 -0.92 11.90
N GLU A 215 -12.58 -1.95 11.92
CA GLU A 215 -11.14 -1.86 11.74
C GLU A 215 -10.81 -2.54 10.41
N ILE A 216 -10.24 -1.78 9.49
CA ILE A 216 -9.99 -2.22 8.12
C ILE A 216 -8.48 -2.21 7.89
N GLU A 217 -7.88 -3.37 7.67
CA GLU A 217 -6.47 -3.48 7.30
C GLU A 217 -6.27 -3.09 5.83
N LEU A 218 -5.39 -2.14 5.58
CA LEU A 218 -5.06 -1.61 4.26
C LEU A 218 -3.54 -1.58 4.06
N LYS A 219 -3.10 -1.63 2.80
CA LYS A 219 -1.68 -1.44 2.47
C LYS A 219 -1.27 0.01 2.64
N GLY A 220 -0.16 0.25 3.32
CA GLY A 220 0.50 1.55 3.41
C GLY A 220 1.52 1.78 2.30
N LEU A 221 2.39 2.78 2.49
CA LEU A 221 3.40 3.20 1.50
C LEU A 221 4.75 2.50 1.70
N ASP A 222 4.98 1.85 2.84
CA ASP A 222 6.21 1.11 3.17
C ASP A 222 7.49 1.93 2.93
N ASP A 223 7.54 3.15 3.47
CA ASP A 223 8.65 4.10 3.33
C ASP A 223 9.01 4.45 1.88
N PHE A 224 8.09 4.24 0.92
CA PHE A 224 8.35 4.34 -0.52
C PHE A 224 9.56 3.49 -0.96
N LYS A 225 9.78 2.34 -0.32
CA LYS A 225 10.88 1.42 -0.64
C LYS A 225 10.86 1.06 -2.13
N GLY A 226 12.03 1.15 -2.77
CA GLY A 226 12.17 0.90 -4.20
C GLY A 226 12.05 2.14 -5.07
N ILE A 227 12.10 3.34 -4.48
CA ILE A 227 12.39 4.56 -5.23
C ILE A 227 13.70 4.42 -6.00
N ILE A 228 13.69 4.79 -7.27
CA ILE A 228 14.87 4.74 -8.15
C ILE A 228 15.00 6.02 -8.98
N ILE A 229 16.24 6.43 -9.25
CA ILE A 229 16.52 7.45 -10.26
C ILE A 229 16.72 6.75 -11.59
N GLU A 230 15.74 6.88 -12.48
CA GLU A 230 15.76 6.23 -13.79
C GLU A 230 16.79 6.87 -14.70
N SER A 231 16.91 8.20 -14.66
CA SER A 231 17.90 8.97 -15.39
C SER A 231 18.20 10.31 -14.73
N ALA A 232 19.40 10.83 -14.98
CA ALA A 232 19.84 12.15 -14.55
C ALA A 232 20.65 12.80 -15.67
N LYS A 233 20.41 14.09 -15.91
CA LYS A 233 21.02 14.84 -17.02
C LYS A 233 21.38 16.26 -16.56
N VAL A 234 22.66 16.60 -16.68
CA VAL A 234 23.12 17.99 -16.51
C VAL A 234 22.54 18.84 -17.65
N ILE A 235 22.01 20.01 -17.32
CA ILE A 235 21.51 20.96 -18.31
C ILE A 235 22.46 22.15 -18.43
N LEU A 236 22.71 22.61 -19.65
CA LEU A 236 23.46 23.84 -19.92
C LEU A 236 22.72 24.70 -20.97
N PRO A 237 22.61 26.03 -20.77
CA PRO A 237 23.03 26.76 -19.58
C PRO A 237 22.21 26.36 -18.33
N PHE A 238 22.74 26.65 -17.15
CA PHE A 238 21.95 26.51 -15.91
C PHE A 238 20.75 27.46 -15.97
N GLN A 239 19.65 27.03 -15.39
CA GLN A 239 18.43 27.83 -15.33
C GLN A 239 18.59 28.95 -14.28
N ASP A 240 17.85 30.03 -14.48
CA ASP A 240 17.91 31.22 -13.61
C ASP A 240 17.52 30.93 -12.16
N ASP A 241 16.72 29.90 -11.94
CA ASP A 241 16.32 29.42 -10.62
C ASP A 241 17.38 28.53 -9.94
N GLY A 242 18.55 28.35 -10.57
CA GLY A 242 19.66 27.53 -10.08
C GLY A 242 19.58 26.05 -10.47
N THR A 243 18.57 25.63 -11.23
CA THR A 243 18.46 24.24 -11.70
C THR A 243 19.59 23.92 -12.67
N ASN A 244 20.35 22.86 -12.34
CA ASN A 244 21.51 22.43 -13.11
C ASN A 244 21.47 20.94 -13.51
N VAL A 245 20.54 20.17 -12.96
CA VAL A 245 20.32 18.77 -13.32
C VAL A 245 18.81 18.50 -13.42
N LYS A 246 18.40 17.80 -14.48
CA LYS A 246 17.05 17.23 -14.62
C LYS A 246 17.11 15.74 -14.29
N VAL A 247 16.16 15.25 -13.50
CA VAL A 247 16.08 13.84 -13.12
C VAL A 247 14.71 13.26 -13.46
N VAL A 248 14.68 11.97 -13.71
CA VAL A 248 13.45 11.17 -13.82
C VAL A 248 13.50 10.15 -12.69
N LEU A 249 12.48 10.16 -11.85
CA LEU A 249 12.34 9.31 -10.67
C LEU A 249 11.17 8.36 -10.88
N ASN A 250 11.30 7.12 -10.43
CA ASN A 250 10.15 6.23 -10.25
C ASN A 250 9.88 6.07 -8.75
N ILE A 251 8.70 6.50 -8.32
CA ILE A 251 8.25 6.45 -6.93
C ILE A 251 7.14 5.40 -6.82
N PRO A 252 7.38 4.27 -6.13
CA PRO A 252 6.35 3.26 -5.89
C PRO A 252 5.36 3.73 -4.83
N ASN A 253 4.09 3.43 -5.05
CA ASN A 253 3.01 3.55 -4.09
C ASN A 253 2.34 2.17 -3.95
N TYR A 254 2.67 1.45 -2.88
CA TYR A 254 2.13 0.12 -2.63
C TYR A 254 0.71 0.12 -2.06
N SER A 255 0.20 1.30 -1.68
CA SER A 255 -1.13 1.47 -1.10
C SER A 255 -2.24 1.43 -2.16
N VAL A 256 -3.48 1.35 -1.70
CA VAL A 256 -4.68 1.54 -2.54
C VAL A 256 -5.12 3.00 -2.62
N ILE A 257 -4.32 3.93 -2.06
CA ILE A 257 -4.65 5.34 -1.90
C ILE A 257 -3.85 6.14 -2.93
N THR A 258 -4.55 6.95 -3.74
CA THR A 258 -3.92 7.99 -4.56
C THR A 258 -3.67 9.23 -3.70
N LEU A 259 -2.47 9.78 -3.76
CA LEU A 259 -2.05 10.95 -2.99
C LEU A 259 -1.66 12.09 -3.91
N ASP A 260 -2.36 13.21 -3.83
CA ASP A 260 -1.93 14.47 -4.43
C ASP A 260 -1.05 15.23 -3.44
N LEU A 261 0.26 15.24 -3.70
CA LEU A 261 1.26 15.87 -2.84
C LEU A 261 1.65 17.26 -3.38
N GLY A 262 1.22 17.67 -4.57
CA GLY A 262 1.65 18.94 -5.15
C GLY A 262 3.17 19.04 -5.36
N ASN A 263 3.73 20.21 -5.08
CA ASN A 263 5.15 20.48 -5.30
C ASN A 263 5.97 20.04 -4.09
N LEU A 264 6.76 18.98 -4.28
CA LEU A 264 7.65 18.43 -3.27
C LEU A 264 9.05 19.00 -3.41
N THR A 265 9.64 19.41 -2.30
CA THR A 265 11.09 19.69 -2.21
C THR A 265 11.72 18.67 -1.29
N LEU A 266 12.74 17.98 -1.78
CA LEU A 266 13.53 17.01 -1.02
C LEU A 266 15.01 17.45 -0.99
N GLY A 267 15.64 17.37 0.17
CA GLY A 267 17.09 17.54 0.29
C GLY A 267 17.83 16.30 -0.20
N LEU A 268 18.90 16.49 -0.97
CA LEU A 268 19.69 15.40 -1.56
C LEU A 268 21.06 15.29 -0.88
N PHE A 269 21.41 14.09 -0.45
CA PHE A 269 22.63 13.79 0.30
C PHE A 269 23.34 12.54 -0.25
N SER A 270 24.65 12.49 -0.06
CA SER A 270 25.45 11.27 -0.17
C SER A 270 26.04 10.96 1.21
N GLY A 271 25.53 9.92 1.88
CA GLY A 271 25.79 9.72 3.30
C GLY A 271 25.31 10.93 4.10
N ASN A 272 26.22 11.58 4.84
CA ASN A 272 25.93 12.79 5.62
C ASN A 272 26.30 14.09 4.90
N ILE A 273 26.68 14.03 3.63
CA ILE A 273 27.18 15.19 2.87
C ILE A 273 26.03 15.76 2.03
N PRO A 274 25.62 17.02 2.27
CA PRO A 274 24.58 17.65 1.46
C PRO A 274 25.11 17.90 0.05
N LEU A 275 24.37 17.44 -0.95
CA LEU A 275 24.66 17.66 -2.37
C LEU A 275 23.77 18.75 -2.97
N GLY A 276 22.61 19.01 -2.38
CA GLY A 276 21.66 20.01 -2.89
C GLY A 276 20.22 19.64 -2.58
N GLN A 277 19.32 19.96 -3.50
CA GLN A 277 17.89 19.62 -3.39
C GLN A 277 17.30 19.24 -4.73
N VAL A 278 16.21 18.48 -4.69
CA VAL A 278 15.35 18.16 -5.84
C VAL A 278 13.95 18.74 -5.59
N VAL A 279 13.37 19.34 -6.63
CA VAL A 279 11.97 19.78 -6.64
C VAL A 279 11.21 18.95 -7.64
N ILE A 280 10.13 18.32 -7.20
CA ILE A 280 9.23 17.50 -8.02
C ILE A 280 7.89 18.25 -8.07
N TYR A 281 7.48 18.65 -9.27
CA TYR A 281 6.27 19.43 -9.47
C TYR A 281 5.05 18.53 -9.66
N ASP A 282 3.90 18.99 -9.14
CA ASP A 282 2.58 18.35 -9.33
C ASP A 282 2.59 16.82 -9.07
N THR A 283 3.18 16.44 -7.94
CA THR A 283 3.39 15.03 -7.58
C THR A 283 2.08 14.36 -7.21
N LEU A 284 1.54 13.58 -8.15
CA LEU A 284 0.36 12.74 -7.95
C LEU A 284 0.78 11.26 -7.92
N LEU A 285 0.77 10.65 -6.73
CA LEU A 285 1.15 9.26 -6.53
C LEU A 285 -0.09 8.35 -6.60
N LYS A 286 -0.27 7.66 -7.72
CA LYS A 286 -1.31 6.63 -7.90
C LYS A 286 -0.80 5.27 -7.43
N PRO A 287 -1.68 4.33 -7.04
CA PRO A 287 -1.29 2.95 -6.75
C PRO A 287 -0.41 2.36 -7.87
N GLY A 288 0.74 1.79 -7.48
CA GLY A 288 1.76 1.27 -8.39
C GLY A 288 2.97 2.20 -8.58
N ASN A 289 3.64 2.07 -9.71
CA ASN A 289 4.85 2.83 -10.04
C ASN A 289 4.50 4.17 -10.68
N ASN A 290 5.08 5.26 -10.17
CA ASN A 290 4.85 6.62 -10.66
C ASN A 290 6.15 7.23 -11.18
N THR A 291 6.24 7.42 -12.49
CA THR A 291 7.36 8.15 -13.11
C THR A 291 7.11 9.65 -13.01
N VAL A 292 8.00 10.37 -12.32
CA VAL A 292 7.92 11.82 -12.11
C VAL A 292 9.22 12.51 -12.52
N ASN A 293 9.11 13.75 -12.99
CA ASN A 293 10.26 14.57 -13.36
C ASN A 293 10.65 15.48 -12.19
N GLY A 294 11.94 15.63 -11.95
CA GLY A 294 12.49 16.47 -10.89
C GLY A 294 13.56 17.42 -11.38
N ASP A 295 13.62 18.58 -10.73
CA ASP A 295 14.56 19.65 -10.96
C ASP A 295 15.54 19.72 -9.80
N CYS A 296 16.81 19.41 -10.09
CA CYS A 296 17.86 19.36 -9.10
C CYS A 296 18.71 20.63 -9.15
N ARG A 297 18.96 21.18 -7.95
CA ARG A 297 19.90 22.26 -7.68
C ARG A 297 21.07 21.67 -6.91
N ILE A 298 22.09 21.21 -7.62
CA ILE A 298 23.27 20.55 -7.05
C ILE A 298 24.34 21.59 -6.73
N ASP A 299 24.87 21.58 -5.51
CA ASP A 299 26.06 22.34 -5.16
C ASP A 299 27.31 21.57 -5.64
N ILE A 300 27.65 21.79 -6.91
CA ILE A 300 28.79 21.15 -7.56
C ILE A 300 30.10 21.50 -6.84
N LYS A 301 30.24 22.72 -6.29
CA LYS A 301 31.46 23.15 -5.60
C LYS A 301 31.64 22.38 -4.30
N SER A 302 30.58 22.30 -3.49
CA SER A 302 30.58 21.53 -2.25
C SER A 302 30.81 20.04 -2.52
N ALA A 303 30.17 19.47 -3.54
CA ALA A 303 30.34 18.07 -3.92
C ALA A 303 31.81 17.76 -4.31
N ILE A 304 32.45 18.64 -5.08
CA ILE A 304 33.87 18.51 -5.46
C ILE A 304 34.79 18.65 -4.24
N ALA A 305 34.54 19.65 -3.38
CA ALA A 305 35.33 19.84 -2.16
C ALA A 305 35.25 18.64 -1.20
N ASN A 306 34.13 17.93 -1.21
CA ASN A 306 33.87 16.75 -0.39
C ASN A 306 34.01 15.42 -1.15
N ILE A 307 34.68 15.41 -2.31
CA ILE A 307 34.71 14.21 -3.16
C ILE A 307 35.35 13.00 -2.47
N LYS A 308 36.41 13.21 -1.68
CA LYS A 308 37.10 12.12 -0.97
C LYS A 308 36.18 11.41 0.04
N PRO A 309 35.56 12.11 1.02
CA PRO A 309 34.64 11.44 1.95
C PRO A 309 33.37 10.91 1.27
N ILE A 310 32.91 11.52 0.17
CA ILE A 310 31.84 10.93 -0.68
C ILE A 310 32.29 9.57 -1.22
N LEU A 311 33.43 9.50 -1.90
CA LEU A 311 33.93 8.25 -2.49
C LEU A 311 34.20 7.19 -1.42
N ASP A 312 34.74 7.57 -0.26
CA ASP A 312 34.98 6.66 0.85
C ASP A 312 33.68 6.08 1.43
N GLY A 313 32.62 6.89 1.54
CA GLY A 313 31.30 6.46 2.02
C GLY A 313 30.49 5.66 0.99
N GLN A 314 30.90 5.66 -0.28
CA GLN A 314 30.16 5.06 -1.40
C GLN A 314 30.83 3.79 -1.92
N LYS A 315 31.88 3.27 -1.27
CA LYS A 315 32.70 2.15 -1.77
C LYS A 315 31.89 0.93 -2.23
N GLU A 316 30.88 0.53 -1.45
CA GLU A 316 30.00 -0.58 -1.76
C GLU A 316 29.15 -0.29 -3.01
N ALA A 317 28.37 0.79 -2.99
CA ALA A 317 27.56 1.21 -4.14
C ALA A 317 28.39 1.40 -5.42
N LEU A 318 29.57 2.02 -5.31
CA LEU A 318 30.50 2.24 -6.43
C LEU A 318 31.00 0.90 -7.01
N SER A 319 31.21 -0.11 -6.17
CA SER A 319 31.61 -1.44 -6.62
C SER A 319 30.51 -2.13 -7.46
N GLU A 320 29.26 -1.75 -7.25
CA GLU A 320 28.11 -2.19 -8.05
C GLU A 320 27.81 -1.27 -9.25
N GLY A 321 28.64 -0.23 -9.46
CA GLY A 321 28.44 0.77 -10.51
C GLY A 321 27.35 1.80 -10.21
N ASN A 322 26.98 1.94 -8.93
CA ASN A 322 25.92 2.80 -8.44
C ASN A 322 26.45 3.88 -7.48
N LEU A 323 25.60 4.85 -7.19
CA LEU A 323 25.74 5.84 -6.11
C LEU A 323 24.53 5.72 -5.20
N ASP A 324 24.77 5.56 -3.91
CA ASP A 324 23.72 5.61 -2.90
C ASP A 324 23.43 7.06 -2.52
N LEU A 325 22.18 7.45 -2.67
CA LEU A 325 21.71 8.78 -2.38
C LEU A 325 20.59 8.71 -1.35
N THR A 326 20.62 9.66 -0.43
CA THR A 326 19.60 9.82 0.59
C THR A 326 18.80 11.07 0.28
N LEU A 327 17.48 10.95 0.27
CA LEU A 327 16.56 12.07 0.17
C LEU A 327 15.87 12.28 1.52
N TYR A 328 15.84 13.54 1.97
CA TYR A 328 15.09 13.95 3.15
C TYR A 328 13.95 14.87 2.72
N GLY A 329 12.76 14.69 3.29
CA GLY A 329 11.69 15.66 3.08
C GLY A 329 12.09 17.06 3.55
N ASN A 330 11.56 18.07 2.88
CA ASN A 330 11.75 19.46 3.29
C ASN A 330 10.42 20.23 3.29
N SER A 331 9.77 20.33 2.13
CA SER A 331 8.49 21.05 2.01
C SER A 331 7.55 20.45 0.98
N THR A 332 6.27 20.72 1.17
CA THR A 332 5.16 20.29 0.33
C THR A 332 4.25 21.50 0.10
N ILE A 333 4.22 22.01 -1.13
CA ILE A 333 3.46 23.21 -1.49
C ILE A 333 2.37 22.85 -2.49
N TYR A 334 1.13 23.16 -2.15
CA TYR A 334 -0.02 23.00 -3.02
C TYR A 334 -0.74 24.34 -3.18
N ASN A 335 -1.00 24.77 -4.43
CA ASN A 335 -1.63 26.06 -4.73
C ASN A 335 -1.02 27.25 -3.94
N GLY A 336 0.31 27.26 -3.80
CA GLY A 336 1.05 28.32 -3.09
C GLY A 336 0.97 28.27 -1.57
N LYS A 337 0.41 27.20 -0.97
CA LYS A 337 0.32 27.01 0.47
C LYS A 337 1.11 25.77 0.91
N HIS A 338 1.82 25.89 2.03
CA HIS A 338 2.43 24.75 2.70
C HIS A 338 1.37 23.78 3.22
N ILE A 339 1.66 22.48 3.18
CA ILE A 339 0.77 21.41 3.65
C ILE A 339 1.41 20.73 4.87
N PRO A 340 1.14 21.21 6.09
CA PRO A 340 1.92 20.83 7.28
C PRO A 340 1.90 19.34 7.58
N TYR A 341 0.75 18.68 7.45
CA TYR A 341 0.65 17.24 7.73
C TYR A 341 1.44 16.35 6.76
N PHE A 342 1.72 16.82 5.54
CA PHE A 342 2.64 16.13 4.64
C PHE A 342 4.09 16.46 4.98
N GLU A 343 4.40 17.73 5.26
CA GLU A 343 5.74 18.17 5.64
C GLU A 343 6.23 17.49 6.91
N ASP A 344 5.42 17.43 7.95
CA ASP A 344 5.76 16.80 9.23
C ASP A 344 6.13 15.31 9.07
N VAL A 345 5.46 14.61 8.15
CA VAL A 345 5.73 13.19 7.88
C VAL A 345 6.97 13.05 7.00
N LEU A 346 7.04 13.79 5.90
CA LEU A 346 8.14 13.69 4.95
C LEU A 346 9.48 14.16 5.54
N ASN A 347 9.48 15.17 6.41
CA ASN A 347 10.68 15.68 7.07
C ASN A 347 11.33 14.66 8.02
N ASN A 348 10.54 13.71 8.52
CA ASN A 348 11.01 12.60 9.35
C ASN A 348 11.26 11.33 8.54
N LEU A 349 11.06 11.37 7.22
CA LEU A 349 11.25 10.23 6.34
C LEU A 349 12.61 10.29 5.64
N THR A 350 13.36 9.20 5.75
CA THR A 350 14.63 9.02 5.05
C THR A 350 14.43 8.09 3.87
N LEU A 351 14.42 8.64 2.66
CA LEU A 351 14.31 7.85 1.43
C LEU A 351 15.71 7.48 0.95
N ARG A 352 15.93 6.21 0.61
CA ARG A 352 17.18 5.73 0.02
C ARG A 352 16.95 5.35 -1.42
N THR A 353 17.77 5.89 -2.32
CA THR A 353 17.74 5.58 -3.75
C THR A 353 19.14 5.32 -4.26
N THR A 354 19.24 4.54 -5.33
CA THR A 354 20.50 4.35 -6.06
C THR A 354 20.46 5.08 -7.40
N LEU A 355 21.62 5.55 -7.85
CA LEU A 355 21.81 6.17 -9.17
C LEU A 355 22.95 5.46 -9.90
N SER A 356 22.67 4.91 -11.07
CA SER A 356 23.71 4.31 -11.90
C SER A 356 24.68 5.36 -12.44
N ILE A 357 25.98 5.15 -12.21
CA ILE A 357 27.05 6.05 -12.65
C ILE A 357 27.08 6.13 -14.17
N ILE A 358 26.91 5.01 -14.87
CA ILE A 358 26.91 4.97 -16.33
C ILE A 358 25.76 5.80 -16.89
N LYS A 359 24.56 5.70 -16.30
CA LYS A 359 23.41 6.52 -16.69
C LYS A 359 23.66 8.01 -16.43
N LEU A 360 24.23 8.35 -15.28
CA LEU A 360 24.59 9.74 -14.95
C LEU A 360 25.63 10.29 -15.95
N LEU A 361 26.69 9.56 -16.24
CA LEU A 361 27.75 9.98 -17.16
C LEU A 361 27.21 10.14 -18.58
N THR A 362 26.48 9.15 -19.09
CA THR A 362 25.88 9.21 -20.43
C THR A 362 24.85 10.32 -20.55
N GLY A 363 24.01 10.51 -19.53
CA GLY A 363 23.04 11.62 -19.46
C GLY A 363 23.73 12.98 -19.42
N THR A 364 24.81 13.10 -18.63
CA THR A 364 25.64 14.32 -18.57
C THR A 364 26.26 14.64 -19.92
N ILE A 365 26.92 13.67 -20.57
CA ILE A 365 27.52 13.87 -21.90
C ILE A 365 26.47 14.35 -22.90
N ARG A 366 25.29 13.71 -22.95
CA ARG A 366 24.19 14.12 -23.81
C ARG A 366 23.74 15.56 -23.54
N GLY A 367 23.53 15.90 -22.27
CA GLY A 367 23.15 17.26 -21.87
C GLY A 367 24.17 18.32 -22.26
N LEU A 368 25.46 18.03 -22.13
CA LEU A 368 26.54 18.92 -22.56
C LEU A 368 26.61 19.09 -24.09
N THR A 369 26.32 18.02 -24.84
CA THR A 369 26.32 18.07 -26.32
C THR A 369 25.09 18.78 -26.88
N GLU A 370 23.92 18.62 -26.26
CA GLU A 370 22.67 19.24 -26.71
C GLU A 370 22.63 20.75 -26.42
N GLY A 371 23.27 21.20 -25.34
CA GLY A 371 23.37 22.63 -24.98
C GLY A 371 24.32 23.46 -25.88
N GLY A 372 24.80 22.92 -27.00
CA GLY A 372 25.61 23.63 -28.00
C GLY A 372 27.03 24.02 -27.56
N LYS A 373 27.39 23.85 -26.28
CA LYS A 373 28.71 24.21 -25.73
C LYS A 373 29.70 23.05 -25.64
N GLY A 374 29.25 21.80 -25.75
CA GLY A 374 30.10 20.61 -25.68
C GLY A 374 31.01 20.60 -24.43
N ILE A 375 32.23 20.09 -24.58
CA ILE A 375 33.28 20.08 -23.52
C ILE A 375 33.66 21.52 -23.09
N GLY A 376 33.45 22.51 -23.95
CA GLY A 376 33.66 23.93 -23.63
C GLY A 376 32.73 24.46 -22.54
N GLY A 377 31.54 23.87 -22.38
CA GLY A 377 30.59 24.20 -21.31
C GLY A 377 31.09 23.82 -19.92
N ILE A 378 31.82 22.70 -19.80
CA ILE A 378 32.52 22.31 -18.56
C ILE A 378 33.60 23.34 -18.25
N LEU A 379 34.41 23.73 -19.24
CA LEU A 379 35.44 24.76 -19.06
C LEU A 379 34.85 26.12 -18.68
N ASP A 380 33.73 26.54 -19.25
CA ASP A 380 33.06 27.80 -18.87
C ASP A 380 32.48 27.76 -17.44
N LEU A 381 31.93 26.62 -17.01
CA LEU A 381 31.49 26.40 -15.63
C LEU A 381 32.64 26.50 -14.64
N LEU A 382 33.80 26.03 -15.07
CA LEU A 382 35.03 26.12 -14.32
C LEU A 382 35.55 27.56 -14.30
N LYS A 383 35.34 28.39 -15.34
CA LYS A 383 35.98 29.73 -15.57
C LYS A 383 35.51 30.88 -14.69
N GLY A 384 34.49 30.74 -13.85
CA GLY A 384 34.21 31.71 -12.78
C GLY A 384 35.33 31.73 -11.73
N ASP A 385 35.31 32.63 -10.74
CA ASP A 385 36.31 32.67 -9.63
C ASP A 385 36.53 31.30 -8.93
N SER A 386 35.60 30.37 -9.13
CA SER A 386 35.73 28.93 -8.84
C SER A 386 36.83 28.19 -9.62
N LEU A 387 37.44 28.71 -10.68
CA LEU A 387 38.51 28.00 -11.41
C LEU A 387 39.76 27.91 -10.55
N LYS A 388 40.07 28.92 -9.72
CA LYS A 388 41.21 28.85 -8.81
C LYS A 388 40.99 27.83 -7.69
N ASP A 389 39.77 27.76 -7.17
CA ASP A 389 39.41 26.80 -6.12
C ASP A 389 39.28 25.39 -6.67
N ILE A 390 38.65 25.21 -7.83
CA ILE A 390 38.51 23.91 -8.49
C ILE A 390 39.82 23.48 -9.12
N VAL A 391 40.68 24.36 -9.65
CA VAL A 391 42.05 23.99 -10.04
C VAL A 391 42.90 23.73 -8.81
N GLY A 392 42.66 24.38 -7.67
CA GLY A 392 43.29 24.02 -6.40
C GLY A 392 42.90 22.60 -5.95
N VAL A 393 41.61 22.27 -6.01
CA VAL A 393 41.07 20.95 -5.66
C VAL A 393 41.41 19.89 -6.71
N VAL A 394 41.32 20.18 -7.99
CA VAL A 394 41.74 19.30 -9.10
C VAL A 394 43.25 19.14 -9.09
N ARG A 395 44.05 20.15 -8.69
CA ARG A 395 45.50 20.00 -8.48
C ARG A 395 45.80 19.19 -7.23
N GLU A 396 45.02 19.29 -6.15
CA GLU A 396 45.07 18.38 -4.98
C GLU A 396 44.67 16.95 -5.34
N VAL A 397 43.64 16.77 -6.17
CA VAL A 397 43.16 15.49 -6.67
C VAL A 397 44.09 14.91 -7.75
N LEU A 398 44.81 15.74 -8.52
CA LEU A 398 45.82 15.33 -9.50
C LEU A 398 47.23 15.25 -8.90
N LYS A 399 47.47 15.75 -7.68
CA LYS A 399 48.69 15.45 -6.93
C LYS A 399 48.79 13.93 -6.85
N ARG A 400 50.03 13.44 -6.90
CA ARG A 400 50.35 12.01 -6.99
C ARG A 400 49.56 11.17 -5.98
N ASP A 401 49.24 11.72 -4.81
CA ASP A 401 48.45 11.07 -3.75
C ASP A 401 46.93 11.10 -3.99
N GLY A 402 46.36 12.17 -4.53
CA GLY A 402 44.92 12.27 -4.83
C GLY A 402 44.51 11.35 -5.98
N LEU A 403 45.33 11.32 -7.04
CA LEU A 403 45.05 10.50 -8.21
C LEU A 403 45.32 9.03 -7.88
N LYS A 404 46.35 8.76 -7.07
CA LYS A 404 46.61 7.45 -6.48
C LYS A 404 45.49 7.02 -5.55
N ASN A 405 44.91 7.89 -4.73
CA ASN A 405 43.76 7.55 -3.88
C ASN A 405 42.50 7.23 -4.70
N ILE A 406 42.23 7.95 -5.79
CA ILE A 406 41.10 7.66 -6.70
C ILE A 406 41.35 6.36 -7.47
N ILE A 407 42.57 6.15 -7.97
CA ILE A 407 42.97 4.92 -8.68
C ILE A 407 43.03 3.73 -7.72
N ASP A 408 43.45 3.93 -6.47
CA ASP A 408 43.48 2.91 -5.42
C ASP A 408 42.06 2.63 -4.91
N ALA A 409 41.17 3.63 -4.84
CA ALA A 409 39.76 3.44 -4.49
C ALA A 409 38.99 2.73 -5.61
N LEU A 410 39.14 3.16 -6.88
CA LEU A 410 38.63 2.43 -8.04
C LEU A 410 39.27 1.05 -8.16
N GLY A 411 40.57 0.94 -7.90
CA GLY A 411 41.34 -0.30 -7.97
C GLY A 411 41.05 -1.26 -6.81
N ALA A 412 40.63 -0.75 -5.65
CA ALA A 412 40.14 -1.55 -4.52
C ALA A 412 38.69 -2.00 -4.77
N ALA A 413 37.84 -1.11 -5.32
CA ALA A 413 36.50 -1.46 -5.76
C ALA A 413 36.57 -2.53 -6.88
N LEU A 414 37.45 -2.37 -7.86
CA LEU A 414 37.70 -3.36 -8.93
C LEU A 414 38.30 -4.66 -8.40
N ARG A 415 39.18 -4.62 -7.38
CA ARG A 415 39.72 -5.83 -6.72
C ARG A 415 38.70 -6.55 -5.83
N GLY A 416 37.70 -5.84 -5.30
CA GLY A 416 36.56 -6.44 -4.60
C GLY A 416 35.56 -7.12 -5.54
N ILE A 417 35.39 -6.59 -6.76
CA ILE A 417 34.56 -7.16 -7.83
C ILE A 417 35.19 -8.41 -8.45
N ILE A 418 36.52 -8.40 -8.62
CA ILE A 418 37.28 -9.50 -9.23
C ILE A 418 37.86 -10.36 -8.10
N GLY A 419 37.03 -11.20 -7.49
CA GLY A 419 37.51 -12.26 -6.62
C GLY A 419 38.42 -13.20 -7.41
N GLY A 420 39.71 -13.20 -7.10
CA GLY A 420 40.68 -14.15 -7.63
C GLY A 420 41.30 -13.76 -8.98
N GLU A 421 42.59 -14.07 -9.08
CA GLU A 421 43.50 -13.80 -10.20
C GLU A 421 42.88 -14.03 -11.60
N GLY A 422 43.03 -13.05 -12.51
CA GLY A 422 43.02 -13.32 -13.96
C GLY A 422 41.98 -12.63 -14.85
N GLY A 423 41.08 -11.78 -14.35
CA GLY A 423 40.05 -11.10 -15.18
C GLY A 423 40.49 -9.72 -15.70
N GLY A 424 40.96 -9.63 -16.95
CA GLY A 424 41.43 -8.37 -17.55
C GLY A 424 40.35 -7.30 -17.81
N LEU A 425 40.69 -6.03 -17.51
CA LEU A 425 39.93 -4.77 -17.74
C LEU A 425 39.26 -4.61 -19.13
N LYS A 426 39.65 -5.40 -20.12
CA LYS A 426 39.17 -5.34 -21.50
C LYS A 426 37.75 -5.93 -21.67
N GLY A 427 37.34 -6.84 -20.78
CA GLY A 427 36.02 -7.48 -20.82
C GLY A 427 34.88 -6.63 -20.28
N ILE A 428 35.16 -5.76 -19.30
CA ILE A 428 34.16 -4.91 -18.63
C ILE A 428 33.82 -3.65 -19.46
N LEU A 429 34.77 -3.17 -20.28
CA LEU A 429 34.64 -1.92 -21.04
C LEU A 429 34.08 -2.07 -22.47
N GLY A 430 33.64 -3.27 -22.88
CA GLY A 430 33.00 -3.47 -24.18
C GLY A 430 33.78 -2.88 -25.37
N GLY A 431 35.11 -2.91 -25.33
CA GLY A 431 35.96 -2.36 -26.39
C GLY A 431 36.04 -0.83 -26.48
N SER A 432 35.60 -0.09 -25.46
CA SER A 432 35.75 1.37 -25.43
C SER A 432 37.21 1.76 -25.13
N ASP A 433 37.85 2.44 -26.08
CA ASP A 433 39.26 2.81 -26.02
C ASP A 433 39.54 3.91 -24.98
N LEU A 434 39.81 3.48 -23.75
CA LEU A 434 40.20 4.32 -22.61
C LEU A 434 41.43 5.20 -22.92
N LYS A 435 42.28 4.75 -23.86
CA LYS A 435 43.48 5.46 -24.29
C LYS A 435 43.14 6.70 -25.13
N GLY A 436 42.08 6.62 -25.95
CA GLY A 436 41.51 7.74 -26.68
C GLY A 436 40.95 8.81 -25.74
N LEU A 437 40.20 8.40 -24.71
CA LEU A 437 39.64 9.29 -23.68
C LEU A 437 40.71 10.00 -22.82
N LEU A 438 41.85 9.35 -22.58
CA LEU A 438 42.97 9.96 -21.83
C LEU A 438 43.86 10.85 -22.73
N SER A 439 43.92 10.57 -24.03
CA SER A 439 44.68 11.37 -24.98
C SER A 439 44.06 12.76 -25.21
N SER A 440 42.74 12.91 -25.10
CA SER A 440 42.07 14.21 -25.18
C SER A 440 42.34 15.14 -24.00
N PHE A 441 42.92 14.63 -22.90
CA PHE A 441 43.37 15.46 -21.77
C PHE A 441 44.81 15.95 -21.92
N LYS A 442 45.57 15.46 -22.91
CA LYS A 442 46.98 15.82 -23.12
C LYS A 442 47.20 17.01 -24.05
N GLU A 443 46.18 17.52 -24.72
CA GLU A 443 46.33 18.57 -25.72
C GLU A 443 45.75 19.91 -25.25
N LYS A 444 46.53 20.60 -24.41
CA LYS A 444 46.98 21.98 -24.64
C LYS A 444 47.88 22.40 -23.49
N ASP A 445 49.17 22.48 -23.80
CA ASP A 445 50.22 23.01 -22.95
C ASP A 445 49.94 24.46 -22.56
N ASP A 446 49.93 24.74 -21.26
CA ASP A 446 50.60 25.93 -20.72
C ASP A 446 51.83 25.44 -19.96
N VAL A 447 52.97 25.73 -20.57
CA VAL A 447 54.30 25.17 -20.32
C VAL A 447 54.86 25.62 -18.98
N GLY A 448 55.39 24.66 -18.21
CA GLY A 448 56.46 24.95 -17.24
C GLY A 448 56.47 24.12 -15.96
N GLY A 449 56.79 22.83 -16.05
CA GLY A 449 57.22 22.08 -14.85
C GLY A 449 56.82 20.61 -14.81
N LEU A 450 57.18 19.81 -15.80
CA LEU A 450 57.11 18.33 -15.72
C LEU A 450 58.08 17.71 -16.73
N LYS A 451 59.38 17.82 -16.45
CA LYS A 451 60.39 16.91 -16.98
C LYS A 451 60.97 16.14 -15.81
N THR A 452 60.48 14.91 -15.63
CA THR A 452 61.17 13.68 -15.18
C THR A 452 60.17 12.71 -14.55
N LEU A 453 59.56 11.86 -15.37
CA LEU A 453 59.00 10.58 -14.89
C LEU A 453 59.55 9.51 -15.83
N ASP A 454 60.57 8.84 -15.31
CA ASP A 454 61.35 7.80 -15.97
C ASP A 454 60.45 6.57 -16.21
N LEU A 455 60.41 6.10 -17.46
CA LEU A 455 59.51 5.07 -17.99
C LEU A 455 60.00 3.63 -17.71
N LYS A 456 60.82 3.42 -16.67
CA LYS A 456 61.53 2.15 -16.45
C LYS A 456 60.89 1.16 -15.48
N GLU A 457 59.83 1.51 -14.75
CA GLU A 457 59.25 0.60 -13.74
C GLU A 457 57.99 -0.19 -14.19
N MET A 458 57.56 -0.08 -15.45
CA MET A 458 56.39 -0.85 -15.95
C MET A 458 56.74 -2.16 -16.66
N ASN A 459 57.91 -2.76 -16.42
CA ASN A 459 58.29 -3.98 -17.13
C ASN A 459 59.13 -4.97 -16.30
N THR A 460 58.62 -5.38 -15.13
CA THR A 460 58.98 -6.62 -14.40
C THR A 460 57.80 -6.90 -13.46
N ALA A 461 57.07 -8.01 -13.48
CA ALA A 461 57.49 -9.40 -13.48
C ALA A 461 56.32 -10.34 -13.90
N PRO A 462 56.56 -11.65 -14.12
CA PRO A 462 55.80 -12.52 -15.02
C PRO A 462 54.85 -13.52 -14.35
N PHE A 463 53.97 -14.08 -15.19
CA PHE A 463 53.03 -15.22 -15.07
C PHE A 463 51.95 -15.18 -14.00
#